data_AF-A0AB72Z1I3-F1
#
_entry.id   AF-A0AB72Z1I3-F1
#
_cell.length_a   1.000
_cell.length_b   1.000
_cell.length_c   1.000
_cell.angle_alpha   90.00
_cell.angle_beta   90.00
_cell.angle_gamma   90.00
#
_symmetry.space_group_name_H-M   'P 1'
#
loop_
_entity.id
_entity.type
_entity.pdbx_description
1 polymer ?
#
loop_
_entity_poly.entity_id
_entity_poly.type
_entity_poly.pdbx_seq_one_letter_code
_entity_poly.pdbx_strand_id
1 'polypeptide(L)'
;MGCMIPKISRGSNPAGLVKYLFGKGRHNEHANQHLVACSADLLDSFDFDGHPNASYERIGERFDRRYHARERRDDPYPRDRRGKHNPDKDHGRDRVWHCSLSIKAARASSPTTNGTQSSTII
;
A
#
# COMPACT_ATOMS: atom_id res chain seq x y z
N MET A 1 20.41 18.49 9.12
CA MET A 1 19.36 17.95 8.24
C MET A 1 19.38 16.43 8.40
N GLY A 2 18.47 15.87 9.19
CA GLY A 2 18.34 14.42 9.31
C GLY A 2 17.61 13.88 8.08
N CYS A 3 18.14 12.87 7.41
CA CYS A 3 17.38 12.22 6.34
C CYS A 3 16.11 11.62 6.95
N MET A 4 14.97 11.85 6.30
CA MET A 4 13.71 11.25 6.71
C MET A 4 13.82 9.74 6.46
N ILE A 5 13.84 8.94 7.52
CA ILE A 5 13.80 7.48 7.41
C ILE A 5 12.32 7.07 7.34
N PRO A 6 11.82 6.58 6.20
CA PRO A 6 10.43 6.13 6.10
C PRO A 6 10.22 4.90 6.98
N LYS A 7 9.13 4.89 7.76
CA LYS A 7 8.70 3.70 8.51
C LYS A 7 8.13 2.70 7.51
N ILE A 8 8.88 1.62 7.27
CA ILE A 8 8.45 0.51 6.41
C ILE A 8 7.80 -0.56 7.28
N SER A 9 6.50 -0.75 7.10
CA SER A 9 5.77 -1.87 7.69
C SER A 9 5.65 -3.00 6.67
N ARG A 10 5.71 -4.24 7.13
CA ARG A 10 5.58 -5.45 6.30
C ARG A 10 4.46 -6.33 6.82
N GLY A 11 3.90 -7.15 5.93
CA GLY A 11 2.96 -8.19 6.29
C GLY A 11 2.55 -9.05 5.09
N SER A 12 1.55 -9.91 5.34
CA SER A 12 1.11 -10.92 4.38
C SER A 12 -0.40 -10.86 4.09
N ASN A 13 -1.09 -9.79 4.53
CA ASN A 13 -2.53 -9.64 4.38
C ASN A 13 -2.86 -8.42 3.50
N PRO A 14 -3.07 -8.60 2.19
CA PRO A 14 -3.38 -7.50 1.27
C PRO A 14 -4.74 -6.85 1.58
N ALA A 15 -5.77 -7.63 1.91
CA ALA A 15 -7.08 -7.09 2.29
C ALA A 15 -6.99 -6.22 3.55
N GLY A 16 -6.18 -6.67 4.53
CA GLY A 16 -5.86 -5.91 5.74
C GLY A 16 -5.12 -4.60 5.43
N LEU A 17 -4.20 -4.61 4.45
CA LEU A 17 -3.54 -3.39 3.98
C LEU A 17 -4.56 -2.42 3.36
N VAL A 18 -5.37 -2.87 2.41
CA VAL A 18 -6.35 -2.00 1.73
C VAL A 18 -7.36 -1.45 2.75
N LYS A 19 -7.82 -2.27 3.68
CA LYS A 19 -8.68 -1.84 4.79
C LYS A 19 -7.99 -0.83 5.72
N TYR A 20 -6.68 -0.95 5.94
CA TYR A 20 -5.92 0.05 6.70
C TYR A 20 -5.83 1.38 5.95
N LEU A 21 -5.63 1.34 4.63
CA LEU A 21 -5.45 2.54 3.80
C LEU A 21 -6.75 3.28 3.49
N PHE A 22 -7.87 2.57 3.29
CA PHE A 22 -9.17 3.11 2.86
C PHE A 22 -10.32 2.90 3.86
N GLY A 23 -10.08 2.21 4.97
CA GLY A 23 -11.10 2.03 6.00
C GLY A 23 -11.27 3.27 6.86
N LYS A 24 -12.08 3.15 7.93
CA LYS A 24 -12.33 4.19 8.95
C LYS A 24 -11.07 4.75 9.65
N GLY A 25 -9.89 4.23 9.32
CA GLY A 25 -8.59 4.68 9.81
C GLY A 25 -8.25 4.20 11.22
N ARG A 26 -7.02 4.51 11.65
CA ARG A 26 -6.63 4.62 13.06
C ARG A 26 -6.33 6.09 13.37
N HIS A 27 -6.32 6.43 14.65
CA HIS A 27 -6.38 7.75 15.32
C HIS A 27 -5.46 8.89 14.81
N ASN A 28 -4.73 8.80 13.68
CA ASN A 28 -3.89 9.93 13.23
C ASN A 28 -3.49 10.07 11.74
N GLU A 29 -3.94 9.26 10.76
CA GLU A 29 -3.09 9.15 9.53
C GLU A 29 -3.74 9.22 8.14
N HIS A 30 -5.07 9.24 7.98
CA HIS A 30 -5.66 9.23 6.63
C HIS A 30 -6.88 10.15 6.52
N ALA A 31 -6.65 11.38 6.05
CA ALA A 31 -7.70 12.28 5.54
C ALA A 31 -7.56 12.38 4.02
N ASN A 32 -8.68 12.50 3.30
CA ASN A 32 -8.70 12.59 1.82
C ASN A 32 -7.95 11.43 1.13
N GLN A 33 -8.30 10.19 1.50
CA GLN A 33 -7.77 8.99 0.87
C GLN A 33 -8.15 8.99 -0.62
N HIS A 34 -7.16 8.86 -1.50
CA HIS A 34 -7.37 8.76 -2.94
C HIS A 34 -6.32 7.83 -3.54
N LEU A 35 -6.70 7.13 -4.60
CA LEU A 35 -5.80 6.28 -5.36
C LEU A 35 -4.97 7.13 -6.33
N VAL A 36 -3.65 7.12 -6.19
CA VAL A 36 -2.73 7.86 -7.09
C VAL A 36 -2.31 7.01 -8.28
N ALA A 37 -2.05 5.72 -8.04
CA ALA A 37 -1.69 4.76 -9.07
C ALA A 37 -2.03 3.34 -8.60
N CYS A 38 -2.35 2.47 -9.56
CA CYS A 38 -2.48 1.04 -9.35
C CYS A 38 -2.15 0.30 -10.65
N SER A 39 -2.07 -1.03 -10.58
CA SER A 39 -1.99 -1.84 -11.79
C SER A 39 -3.33 -1.87 -12.52
N ALA A 40 -3.31 -1.98 -13.85
CA ALA A 40 -4.51 -1.94 -14.69
C ALA A 40 -5.60 -2.95 -14.26
N ASP A 41 -5.19 -4.11 -13.73
CA ASP A 41 -6.11 -5.15 -13.27
C ASP A 41 -6.80 -4.87 -11.93
N LEU A 42 -6.30 -3.88 -11.18
CA LEU A 42 -6.93 -3.39 -9.95
C LEU A 42 -7.85 -2.20 -10.21
N LEU A 43 -7.70 -1.50 -11.33
CA LEU A 43 -8.39 -0.23 -11.59
C LEU A 43 -9.92 -0.36 -11.48
N ASP A 44 -10.51 -1.43 -12.04
CA ASP A 44 -11.96 -1.72 -11.94
C ASP A 44 -12.48 -1.93 -10.50
N SER A 45 -11.57 -2.05 -9.52
CA SER A 45 -11.95 -2.24 -8.12
C SER A 45 -12.06 -0.92 -7.36
N PHE A 46 -11.79 0.20 -8.03
CA PHE A 46 -11.91 1.55 -7.52
C PHE A 46 -12.85 2.36 -8.43
N ASP A 47 -13.55 3.33 -7.85
CA ASP A 47 -14.36 4.28 -8.61
C ASP A 47 -13.52 5.42 -9.21
N PHE A 48 -14.18 6.35 -9.91
CA PHE A 48 -13.52 7.50 -10.52
C PHE A 48 -12.85 8.45 -9.52
N ASP A 49 -13.32 8.46 -8.26
CA ASP A 49 -12.74 9.25 -7.18
C ASP A 49 -11.60 8.49 -6.47
N GLY A 50 -11.31 7.26 -6.92
CA GLY A 50 -10.26 6.41 -6.38
C GLY A 50 -10.64 5.73 -5.06
N HIS A 51 -11.92 5.67 -4.72
CA HIS A 51 -12.42 4.94 -3.56
C HIS A 51 -12.72 3.47 -3.91
N PRO A 52 -12.61 2.54 -2.94
CA PRO A 52 -12.96 1.13 -3.15
C PRO A 52 -14.40 0.95 -3.65
N ASN A 53 -14.56 0.36 -4.84
CA ASN A 53 -15.85 -0.02 -5.43
C ASN A 53 -16.11 -1.54 -5.33
N ALA A 54 -15.27 -2.25 -4.60
CA ALA A 54 -15.41 -3.68 -4.29
C ALA A 54 -15.08 -3.94 -2.82
N SER A 55 -15.44 -5.12 -2.30
CA SER A 55 -15.05 -5.49 -0.94
C SER A 55 -13.53 -5.53 -0.78
N TYR A 56 -13.03 -5.26 0.43
CA TYR A 56 -11.59 -5.29 0.71
C TYR A 56 -10.98 -6.67 0.45
N GLU A 57 -11.74 -7.73 0.68
CA GLU A 57 -11.37 -9.11 0.38
C GLU A 57 -11.18 -9.28 -1.13
N ARG A 58 -12.12 -8.79 -1.94
CA ARG A 58 -12.06 -8.89 -3.41
C ARG A 58 -10.89 -8.08 -3.99
N ILE A 59 -10.64 -6.90 -3.44
CA ILE A 59 -9.48 -6.09 -3.81
C ILE A 59 -8.19 -6.82 -3.41
N GLY A 60 -8.14 -7.40 -2.22
CA GLY A 60 -7.00 -8.18 -1.72
C GLY A 60 -6.67 -9.39 -2.60
N GLU A 61 -7.68 -10.13 -3.05
CA GLU A 61 -7.50 -11.24 -4.01
C GLU A 61 -6.91 -10.75 -5.34
N ARG A 62 -7.43 -9.65 -5.89
CA ARG A 62 -6.93 -9.08 -7.15
C ARG A 62 -5.48 -8.59 -6.99
N PHE A 63 -5.19 -7.94 -5.86
CA PHE A 63 -3.85 -7.50 -5.49
C PHE A 63 -2.84 -8.65 -5.50
N ASP A 64 -3.18 -9.77 -4.87
CA ASP A 64 -2.30 -10.94 -4.75
C ASP A 64 -2.30 -11.85 -5.99
N ARG A 65 -3.14 -11.59 -7.00
CA ARG A 65 -3.29 -12.47 -8.17
C ARG A 65 -1.96 -12.75 -8.87
N ARG A 66 -1.11 -11.74 -9.02
CA ARG A 66 0.22 -11.89 -9.64
C ARG A 66 1.17 -12.69 -8.76
N TYR A 67 1.09 -12.51 -7.43
CA TYR A 67 1.84 -13.32 -6.49
C TYR A 67 1.45 -14.81 -6.64
N HIS A 68 0.15 -15.14 -6.60
CA HIS A 68 -0.32 -16.51 -6.80
C HIS A 68 0.00 -17.08 -8.19
N ALA A 69 0.03 -16.26 -9.24
CA ALA A 69 0.42 -16.71 -10.57
C ALA A 69 1.89 -17.16 -10.63
N ARG A 70 2.77 -16.53 -9.83
CA ARG A 70 4.19 -16.90 -9.70
C ARG A 70 4.36 -18.11 -8.79
N GLU A 71 3.65 -18.14 -7.67
CA GLU A 71 3.60 -19.26 -6.74
C GLU A 71 3.24 -20.57 -7.44
N ARG A 72 2.19 -20.58 -8.28
CA ARG A 72 1.79 -21.78 -9.06
C ARG A 72 2.82 -22.24 -10.10
N ARG A 73 3.80 -21.40 -10.45
CA ARG A 73 4.87 -21.72 -11.41
C ARG A 73 6.14 -22.21 -10.72
N ASP A 74 6.13 -22.36 -9.39
CA ASP A 74 7.32 -22.58 -8.57
C ASP A 74 8.44 -21.56 -8.89
N ASP A 75 8.06 -20.33 -9.26
CA ASP A 75 9.00 -19.25 -9.55
C ASP A 75 9.83 -18.97 -8.29
N PRO A 76 11.18 -19.00 -8.35
CA PRO A 76 12.02 -18.77 -7.19
C PRO A 76 11.62 -17.50 -6.46
N TYR A 77 11.57 -17.58 -5.12
CA TYR A 77 11.09 -16.52 -4.25
C TYR A 77 11.66 -15.17 -4.69
N PRO A 78 10.82 -14.15 -4.95
CA PRO A 78 11.34 -12.83 -5.24
C PRO A 78 12.26 -12.43 -4.09
N ARG A 79 13.50 -12.06 -4.43
CA ARG A 79 14.48 -11.63 -3.45
C ARG A 79 13.84 -10.53 -2.61
N ASP A 80 13.96 -10.64 -1.29
CA ASP A 80 13.59 -9.52 -0.43
C ASP A 80 14.42 -8.29 -0.86
N ARG A 81 13.96 -7.08 -0.54
CA ARG A 81 14.67 -5.86 -0.95
C ARG A 81 16.11 -5.79 -0.39
N ARG A 82 16.46 -6.61 0.61
CA ARG A 82 17.82 -6.71 1.18
C ARG A 82 18.68 -7.77 0.50
N GLY A 83 18.19 -8.41 -0.56
CA GLY A 83 18.93 -9.36 -1.38
C GLY A 83 19.33 -10.65 -0.68
N LYS A 84 18.91 -10.85 0.58
CA LYS A 84 19.21 -12.06 1.34
C LYS A 84 17.90 -12.81 1.41
N HIS A 85 17.78 -13.82 0.54
CA HIS A 85 16.86 -14.96 0.63
C HIS A 85 15.81 -14.85 1.72
N ASN A 86 14.51 -14.90 1.37
CA ASN A 86 13.45 -15.24 2.32
C ASN A 86 13.93 -16.45 3.16
N PRO A 87 14.46 -16.24 4.38
CA PRO A 87 15.38 -17.20 5.00
C PRO A 87 14.63 -18.46 5.44
N ASP A 88 13.34 -18.28 5.69
CA ASP A 88 12.40 -19.31 6.07
C ASP A 88 11.80 -20.05 4.87
N LYS A 89 12.08 -19.62 3.63
CA LYS A 89 11.49 -20.13 2.38
C LYS A 89 9.95 -20.22 2.40
N ASP A 90 9.33 -19.41 3.25
CA ASP A 90 7.88 -19.42 3.44
C ASP A 90 7.19 -18.59 2.34
N HIS A 91 6.31 -19.23 1.58
CA HIS A 91 5.62 -18.56 0.50
C HIS A 91 4.75 -17.43 1.04
N GLY A 92 5.00 -16.22 0.52
CA GLY A 92 4.12 -15.09 0.72
C GLY A 92 4.32 -14.39 2.06
N ARG A 93 5.32 -14.79 2.84
CA ARG A 93 5.75 -14.04 4.02
C ARG A 93 6.26 -12.67 3.64
N ASP A 94 5.78 -11.65 4.34
CA ASP A 94 6.15 -10.25 4.13
C ASP A 94 6.06 -9.84 2.65
N ARG A 95 5.08 -10.34 1.90
CA ARG A 95 4.93 -10.00 0.47
C ARG A 95 4.29 -8.63 0.24
N VAL A 96 3.65 -8.07 1.27
CA VAL A 96 2.98 -6.77 1.24
C VAL A 96 3.74 -5.77 2.12
N TRP A 97 4.02 -4.59 1.56
CA TRP A 97 4.82 -3.56 2.22
C TRP A 97 4.06 -2.24 2.12
N HIS A 98 4.09 -1.43 3.18
CA HIS A 98 3.65 -0.04 3.12
C HIS A 98 4.67 0.85 3.79
N CYS A 99 4.85 2.05 3.24
CA CYS A 99 5.70 3.07 3.84
C CYS A 99 4.85 4.29 4.11
N SER A 100 4.87 4.81 5.33
CA SER A 100 4.29 6.12 5.58
C SER A 100 5.26 7.20 5.12
N LEU A 101 4.75 8.12 4.30
CA LEU A 101 5.46 9.32 3.89
C LEU A 101 4.67 10.52 4.41
N SER A 102 5.27 11.28 5.32
CA SER A 102 4.78 12.59 5.72
C SER A 102 5.58 13.66 4.98
N ILE A 103 5.01 14.21 3.92
CA ILE A 103 5.58 15.38 3.26
C ILE A 103 5.01 16.60 3.99
N LYS A 104 5.88 17.47 4.54
CA LYS A 104 5.41 18.80 4.95
C LYS A 104 4.99 19.52 3.68
N ALA A 105 3.73 19.94 3.59
CA ALA A 105 3.29 20.83 2.53
C ALA A 105 4.27 22.02 2.49
N ALA A 106 5.00 22.18 1.38
CA ALA A 106 5.69 23.44 1.14
C ALA A 106 4.61 24.51 1.12
N ARG A 107 4.75 25.51 1.99
CA ARG A 107 3.76 26.56 2.22
C ARG A 107 3.56 27.38 0.95
N ALA A 108 2.72 26.90 0.04
CA ALA A 108 2.02 27.76 -0.91
C ALA A 108 1.01 28.54 -0.07
N SER A 109 1.26 29.84 0.11
CA SER A 109 0.35 30.73 0.82
C SER A 109 -1.00 30.79 0.10
N SER A 110 -1.98 30.08 0.62
CA SER A 110 -3.40 30.33 0.37
C SER A 110 -4.14 30.02 1.68
N PRO A 111 -4.96 30.95 2.21
CA PRO A 111 -5.41 30.89 3.58
C PRO A 111 -6.68 30.05 3.70
N THR A 112 -6.58 28.72 3.70
CA THR A 112 -7.55 27.84 4.36
C THR A 112 -7.06 26.40 4.41
N THR A 113 -7.36 25.74 5.51
CA THR A 113 -7.14 24.31 5.83
C THR A 113 -5.71 23.83 6.15
N ASN A 114 -5.39 23.84 7.46
CA ASN A 114 -4.29 23.07 8.05
C ASN A 114 -4.67 21.57 8.02
N GLY A 115 -4.18 20.84 7.03
CA GLY A 115 -4.28 19.38 6.98
C GLY A 115 -2.95 18.77 6.54
N THR A 116 -2.40 17.86 7.36
CA THR A 116 -1.26 17.02 6.95
C THR A 116 -1.75 16.07 5.85
N GLN A 117 -1.25 16.23 4.63
CA GLN A 117 -1.54 15.29 3.54
C GLN A 117 -0.58 14.10 3.64
N SER A 118 -1.11 12.93 3.98
CA SER A 118 -0.40 11.66 3.91
C SER A 118 -0.69 11.01 2.56
N SER A 119 0.25 11.09 1.62
CA SER A 119 0.17 10.37 0.35
C SER A 119 0.73 8.96 0.52
N THR A 120 -0.08 7.93 0.22
CA THR A 120 0.36 6.53 0.19
C THR A 120 0.52 6.09 -1.25
N ILE A 121 1.70 5.60 -1.61
CA ILE A 121 1.95 4.94 -2.91
C ILE A 121 1.88 3.44 -2.67
N ILE A 122 1.01 2.76 -3.41
CA ILE A 122 0.84 1.29 -3.43
C ILE A 122 1.77 0.70 -4.49
#